data_AF-A0A5N6YWK9-F1
#
_entry.id   AF-A0A5N6YWK9-F1
#
_cell.length_a   1.000
_cell.length_b   1.000
_cell.length_c   1.000
_cell.angle_alpha   90.00
_cell.angle_beta   90.00
_cell.angle_gamma   90.00
#
_symmetry.space_group_name_H-M   'P 1'
#
loop_
_entity.id
_entity.type
_entity.pdbx_description
1 polymer ?
#
loop_
_entity_poly.entity_id
_entity_poly.type
_entity_poly.pdbx_seq_one_letter_code
_entity_poly.pdbx_strand_id
1 'polypeptide(L)'
;MTATTPDSPLRLELATTEDIPEIIDLWYNAFNTPSILAMWPDTPGVRQWWDKANRDAMLYQPQEKYLKVVDTNTGRIAAYARWSLQSAEDRGPRFPPWHSDMDPHRNTEFLDHLESNRARVVGGKKNFYLDMLATHTDSRRMGAARMLLDWGCRRADQEGVLVYVDASADGRPVYEKFGFVDRSDGQHAAANVLPLVREPRI
;
A
#
# COMPACT_ATOMS: atom_id res chain seq x y z
N MET A 1 2.50 -7.19 -41.18
CA MET A 1 3.28 -7.88 -40.13
C MET A 1 2.76 -7.39 -38.79
N THR A 2 1.87 -8.15 -38.16
CA THR A 2 1.39 -7.87 -36.80
C THR A 2 2.48 -8.30 -35.83
N ALA A 3 3.16 -7.31 -35.22
CA ALA A 3 4.07 -7.58 -34.13
C ALA A 3 3.23 -8.08 -32.94
N THR A 4 3.36 -9.38 -32.63
CA THR A 4 2.83 -9.96 -31.41
C THR A 4 3.61 -9.34 -30.25
N THR A 5 2.98 -8.45 -29.50
CA THR A 5 3.56 -7.97 -28.23
C THR A 5 3.83 -9.20 -27.37
N PRO A 6 5.07 -9.41 -26.88
CA PRO A 6 5.32 -10.54 -25.99
C PRO A 6 4.40 -10.43 -24.79
N ASP A 7 3.75 -11.54 -24.42
CA ASP A 7 2.95 -11.63 -23.20
C ASP A 7 3.82 -11.12 -22.04
N SER A 8 3.26 -10.19 -21.25
CA SER A 8 3.96 -9.63 -20.10
C SER A 8 4.36 -10.79 -19.16
N PRO A 9 5.63 -10.88 -18.71
CA PRO A 9 6.05 -11.91 -17.76
C PRO A 9 5.51 -11.66 -16.34
N LEU A 10 4.60 -10.71 -16.16
CA LEU A 10 4.04 -10.34 -14.86
C LEU A 10 2.66 -10.98 -14.66
N ARG A 11 2.45 -11.62 -13.51
CA ARG A 11 1.17 -12.22 -13.10
C ARG A 11 0.67 -11.62 -11.80
N LEU A 12 -0.56 -11.14 -11.80
CA LEU A 12 -1.24 -10.63 -10.59
C LEU A 12 -1.92 -11.79 -9.86
N GLU A 13 -1.67 -11.89 -8.55
CA GLU A 13 -2.22 -12.94 -7.69
C GLU A 13 -2.62 -12.36 -6.33
N LEU A 14 -3.51 -13.07 -5.60
CA LEU A 14 -3.67 -12.84 -4.17
C LEU A 14 -2.43 -13.42 -3.45
N ALA A 15 -1.90 -12.68 -2.49
CA ALA A 15 -0.83 -13.20 -1.65
C ALA A 15 -1.37 -14.20 -0.63
N THR A 16 -0.54 -15.16 -0.25
CA THR A 16 -0.77 -16.09 0.85
C THR A 16 0.18 -15.80 2.00
N THR A 17 -0.02 -16.47 3.13
CA THR A 17 0.87 -16.31 4.30
C THR A 17 2.27 -16.88 4.08
N GLU A 18 2.49 -17.68 3.02
CA GLU A 18 3.81 -18.17 2.59
C GLU A 18 4.63 -17.08 1.89
N ASP A 19 3.96 -16.06 1.32
CA ASP A 19 4.62 -14.93 0.64
C ASP A 19 5.18 -13.89 1.61
N ILE A 20 4.78 -13.94 2.89
CA ILE A 20 5.09 -12.90 3.88
C ILE A 20 6.59 -12.61 4.00
N PRO A 21 7.50 -13.61 4.08
CA PRO A 21 8.93 -13.33 4.16
C PRO A 21 9.45 -12.50 2.98
N GLU A 22 9.04 -12.84 1.75
CA GLU A 22 9.47 -12.11 0.55
C GLU A 22 8.80 -10.73 0.44
N ILE A 23 7.55 -10.60 0.89
CA ILE A 23 6.87 -9.29 1.00
C ILE A 23 7.61 -8.35 1.97
N ILE A 24 8.10 -8.87 3.10
CA ILE A 24 8.88 -8.09 4.07
C ILE A 24 10.22 -7.65 3.46
N ASP A 25 10.93 -8.56 2.78
CA ASP A 25 12.16 -8.22 2.05
C ASP A 25 11.92 -7.13 1.00
N LEU A 26 10.83 -7.25 0.24
CA LEU A 26 10.45 -6.26 -0.76
C LEU A 26 10.09 -4.92 -0.11
N TRP A 27 9.38 -4.92 1.01
CA TRP A 27 9.06 -3.69 1.75
C TRP A 27 10.34 -2.97 2.16
N TYR A 28 11.30 -3.66 2.76
CA TYR A 28 12.59 -3.05 3.11
C TYR A 28 13.40 -2.65 1.88
N ASN A 29 13.32 -3.36 0.76
CA ASN A 29 13.93 -2.93 -0.50
C ASN A 29 13.33 -1.61 -1.01
N ALA A 30 12.01 -1.46 -0.93
CA ALA A 30 11.29 -0.31 -1.46
C ALA A 30 11.29 0.91 -0.53
N PHE A 31 11.29 0.68 0.79
CA PHE A 31 11.12 1.71 1.83
C PHE A 31 12.36 1.84 2.75
N ASN A 32 13.55 1.93 2.16
CA ASN A 32 14.83 1.98 2.87
C ASN A 32 15.35 3.40 3.21
N THR A 33 14.50 4.43 3.17
CA THR A 33 14.94 5.79 3.51
C THR A 33 15.23 5.92 5.01
N PRO A 34 16.19 6.75 5.44
CA PRO A 34 16.50 6.93 6.86
C PRO A 34 15.28 7.32 7.72
N SER A 35 14.37 8.12 7.18
CA SER A 35 13.12 8.51 7.84
C SER A 35 12.18 7.33 8.06
N ILE A 36 12.04 6.44 7.08
CA ILE A 36 11.19 5.25 7.24
C ILE A 36 11.85 4.24 8.19
N LEU A 37 13.16 3.99 8.03
CA LEU A 37 13.89 3.06 8.90
C LEU A 37 14.01 3.54 10.35
N ALA A 38 13.88 4.85 10.60
CA ALA A 38 13.77 5.37 11.96
C ALA A 38 12.44 5.02 12.65
N MET A 39 11.38 4.72 11.88
CA MET A 39 10.08 4.27 12.41
C MET A 39 9.97 2.74 12.40
N TRP A 40 10.43 2.09 11.35
CA TRP A 40 10.45 0.63 11.23
C TRP A 40 11.87 0.16 10.91
N PRO A 41 12.74 0.04 11.93
CA PRO A 41 14.11 -0.38 11.71
C PRO A 41 14.18 -1.85 11.29
N ASP A 42 15.14 -2.18 10.44
CA ASP A 42 15.30 -3.54 9.91
C ASP A 42 16.02 -4.47 10.92
N THR A 43 15.35 -4.74 12.04
CA THR A 43 15.83 -5.67 13.08
C THR A 43 15.09 -7.01 13.00
N PRO A 44 15.67 -8.10 13.55
CA PRO A 44 14.95 -9.37 13.67
C PRO A 44 13.62 -9.25 14.42
N GLY A 45 13.56 -8.42 15.47
CA GLY A 45 12.34 -8.19 16.25
C GLY A 45 11.25 -7.50 15.43
N VAL A 46 11.61 -6.45 14.67
CA VAL A 46 10.66 -5.77 13.79
C VAL A 46 10.22 -6.65 12.62
N ARG A 47 11.10 -7.48 12.06
CA ARG A 47 10.72 -8.46 11.02
C ARG A 47 9.70 -9.48 11.54
N GLN A 48 9.87 -9.98 12.76
CA GLN A 48 8.89 -10.87 13.40
C GLN A 48 7.56 -10.15 13.67
N TRP A 49 7.63 -8.89 14.09
CA TRP A 49 6.45 -8.04 14.25
C TRP A 49 5.69 -7.86 12.93
N TRP A 50 6.40 -7.60 11.83
CA TRP A 50 5.82 -7.51 10.49
C TRP A 50 5.19 -8.83 10.04
N ASP A 51 5.86 -9.97 10.26
CA ASP A 51 5.31 -11.28 9.91
C ASP A 51 3.98 -11.49 10.64
N LYS A 52 3.97 -11.31 11.96
CA LYS A 52 2.76 -11.45 12.77
C LYS A 52 1.65 -10.51 12.31
N ALA A 53 1.94 -9.22 12.13
CA ALA A 53 0.94 -8.23 11.73
C ALA A 53 0.31 -8.56 10.37
N ASN A 54 1.12 -8.91 9.37
CA ASN A 54 0.65 -9.29 8.05
C ASN A 54 -0.13 -10.62 8.09
N ARG A 55 0.37 -11.61 8.83
CA ARG A 55 -0.26 -12.93 8.97
C ARG A 55 -1.63 -12.83 9.64
N ASP A 56 -1.73 -12.08 10.74
CA ASP A 56 -3.00 -11.87 11.44
C ASP A 56 -4.00 -11.15 10.53
N ALA A 57 -3.56 -10.13 9.77
CA ALA A 57 -4.43 -9.44 8.81
C ALA A 57 -4.94 -10.40 7.72
N MET A 58 -4.06 -11.20 7.10
CA MET A 58 -4.44 -12.15 6.06
C MET A 58 -5.40 -13.25 6.56
N LEU A 59 -5.26 -13.70 7.80
CA LEU A 59 -6.06 -14.78 8.37
C LEU A 59 -7.39 -14.32 8.96
N TYR A 60 -7.43 -13.12 9.56
CA TYR A 60 -8.55 -12.70 10.42
C TYR A 60 -9.23 -11.41 9.95
N GLN A 61 -8.69 -10.69 8.97
CA GLN A 61 -9.26 -9.45 8.46
C GLN A 61 -9.61 -9.59 6.97
N PRO A 62 -10.76 -10.19 6.62
CA PRO A 62 -11.09 -10.53 5.24
C PRO A 62 -11.25 -9.32 4.30
N GLN A 63 -11.41 -8.10 4.85
CA GLN A 63 -11.45 -6.86 4.06
C GLN A 63 -10.05 -6.27 3.77
N GLU A 64 -9.00 -6.81 4.39
CA GLU A 64 -7.62 -6.51 4.05
C GLU A 64 -7.16 -7.47 2.94
N LYS A 65 -6.88 -6.93 1.75
CA LYS A 65 -6.48 -7.71 0.58
C LYS A 65 -5.03 -7.45 0.27
N TYR A 66 -4.23 -8.52 0.34
CA TYR A 66 -2.85 -8.52 -0.10
C TYR A 66 -2.80 -9.08 -1.51
N LEU A 67 -2.26 -8.30 -2.44
CA LEU A 67 -2.01 -8.70 -3.81
C LEU A 67 -0.53 -8.67 -4.09
N LYS A 68 -0.06 -9.61 -4.90
CA LYS A 68 1.31 -9.68 -5.39
C LYS A 68 1.32 -9.71 -6.91
N VAL A 69 2.39 -9.20 -7.49
CA VAL A 69 2.74 -9.41 -8.89
C VAL A 69 4.01 -10.21 -8.94
N VAL A 70 3.96 -11.40 -9.55
CA VAL A 70 5.10 -12.31 -9.72
C VAL A 70 5.69 -12.11 -11.11
N ASP A 71 7.01 -12.00 -11.21
CA ASP A 71 7.73 -12.12 -12.48
C ASP A 71 7.97 -13.60 -12.78
N THR A 72 7.32 -14.14 -13.81
CA THR A 72 7.39 -15.56 -14.17
C THR A 72 8.75 -15.99 -14.67
N ASN A 73 9.62 -15.06 -15.08
CA ASN A 73 10.98 -15.42 -15.49
C ASN A 73 11.87 -15.75 -14.29
N THR A 74 11.61 -15.12 -13.14
CA THR A 74 12.43 -15.27 -11.93
C THR A 74 11.73 -16.05 -10.82
N GLY A 75 10.40 -16.14 -10.87
CA GLY A 75 9.57 -16.68 -9.79
C GLY A 75 9.47 -15.77 -8.57
N ARG A 76 10.02 -14.54 -8.65
CA ARG A 76 10.08 -13.58 -7.53
C ARG A 76 8.90 -12.62 -7.54
N ILE A 77 8.55 -12.11 -6.36
CA ILE A 77 7.56 -11.04 -6.22
C ILE A 77 8.20 -9.73 -6.72
N ALA A 78 7.69 -9.22 -7.83
CA ALA A 78 8.10 -7.95 -8.43
C ALA A 78 7.48 -6.74 -7.72
N ALA A 79 6.25 -6.89 -7.22
CA ALA A 79 5.53 -5.84 -6.49
C ALA A 79 4.46 -6.45 -5.59
N TYR A 80 4.04 -5.71 -4.57
CA TYR A 80 2.86 -6.07 -3.78
C TYR A 80 2.05 -4.83 -3.39
N ALA A 81 0.78 -5.04 -3.06
CA ALA A 81 -0.09 -4.03 -2.50
C ALA A 81 -0.93 -4.59 -1.35
N ARG A 82 -1.20 -3.75 -0.35
CA ARG A 82 -2.19 -3.99 0.69
C ARG A 82 -3.35 -3.00 0.50
N TRP A 83 -4.55 -3.54 0.34
CA TRP A 83 -5.79 -2.79 0.22
C TRP A 83 -6.69 -3.02 1.42
N SER A 84 -7.24 -1.95 1.98
CA SER A 84 -8.36 -2.03 2.92
C SER A 84 -9.65 -1.69 2.20
N LEU A 85 -10.61 -2.61 2.19
CA LEU A 85 -11.88 -2.47 1.47
C LEU A 85 -13.04 -1.97 2.36
N GLN A 86 -12.69 -1.26 3.43
CA GLN A 86 -13.63 -0.78 4.44
C GLN A 86 -13.26 0.63 4.93
N SER A 87 -14.22 1.28 5.59
CA SER A 87 -14.02 2.61 6.19
C SER A 87 -12.93 2.60 7.26
N ALA A 88 -12.42 3.77 7.65
CA ALA A 88 -11.43 3.83 8.74
C ALA A 88 -12.04 3.36 10.07
N GLU A 89 -13.32 3.69 10.28
CA GLU A 89 -14.10 3.32 11.46
C GLU A 89 -14.29 1.81 11.58
N ASP A 90 -14.61 1.13 10.48
CA ASP A 90 -14.85 -0.33 10.48
C ASP A 90 -13.54 -1.13 10.54
N ARG A 91 -12.41 -0.55 10.13
CA ARG A 91 -11.11 -1.24 10.04
C ARG A 91 -10.50 -1.55 11.41
N GLY A 92 -10.81 -0.75 12.42
CA GLY A 92 -10.12 -0.79 13.72
C GLY A 92 -8.64 -0.35 13.63
N PRO A 93 -7.79 -0.71 14.61
CA PRO A 93 -6.38 -0.33 14.62
C PRO A 93 -5.61 -0.83 13.40
N ARG A 94 -4.73 0.01 12.82
CA ARG A 94 -3.97 -0.32 11.60
C ARG A 94 -2.89 -1.35 11.81
N PHE A 95 -2.27 -1.26 12.98
CA PHE A 95 -1.14 -2.05 13.38
C PHE A 95 -1.33 -2.55 14.81
N PRO A 96 -0.74 -3.71 15.15
CA PRO A 96 -0.66 -4.15 16.54
C PRO A 96 0.25 -3.22 17.35
N PRO A 97 0.30 -3.37 18.70
CA PRO A 97 1.22 -2.62 19.53
C PRO A 97 2.67 -2.68 19.04
N TRP A 98 3.40 -1.57 19.14
CA TRP A 98 4.77 -1.42 18.62
C TRP A 98 5.75 -2.37 19.33
N HIS A 99 6.72 -2.90 18.57
CA HIS A 99 7.84 -3.68 19.12
C HIS A 99 8.79 -2.76 19.91
N SER A 100 9.51 -3.32 20.90
CA SER A 100 10.51 -2.57 21.71
C SER A 100 11.69 -2.01 20.93
N ASP A 101 11.84 -2.43 19.67
CA ASP A 101 12.92 -2.00 18.77
C ASP A 101 12.52 -0.75 17.97
N MET A 102 11.24 -0.34 18.07
CA MET A 102 10.69 0.83 17.39
C MET A 102 10.62 2.03 18.35
N ASP A 103 10.47 3.23 17.78
CA ASP A 103 10.15 4.44 18.56
C ASP A 103 8.62 4.65 18.52
N PRO A 104 7.87 4.19 19.56
CA PRO A 104 6.41 4.23 19.53
C PRO A 104 5.86 5.65 19.40
N HIS A 105 6.60 6.69 19.82
CA HIS A 105 6.16 8.07 19.64
C HIS A 105 6.17 8.44 18.16
N ARG A 106 7.27 8.18 17.45
CA ARG A 106 7.38 8.48 16.00
C ARG A 106 6.38 7.69 15.17
N ASN A 107 6.25 6.39 15.45
CA ASN A 107 5.31 5.53 14.72
C ASN A 107 3.87 6.02 14.91
N THR A 108 3.48 6.33 16.15
CA THR A 108 2.13 6.78 16.47
C THR A 108 1.86 8.16 15.87
N GLU A 109 2.78 9.12 16.00
CA GLU A 109 2.64 10.46 15.42
C GLU A 109 2.46 10.39 13.90
N PHE A 110 3.25 9.57 13.21
CA PHE A 110 3.12 9.40 11.77
C PHE A 110 1.77 8.78 11.39
N LEU A 111 1.29 7.78 12.12
CA LEU A 111 0.02 7.12 11.82
C LEU A 111 -1.19 7.97 12.15
N ASP A 112 -1.16 8.68 13.26
CA ASP A 112 -2.19 9.65 13.62
C ASP A 112 -2.30 10.73 12.55
N HIS A 113 -1.19 11.13 11.93
CA HIS A 113 -1.20 12.03 10.78
C HIS A 113 -1.90 11.42 9.56
N LEU A 114 -1.61 10.15 9.20
CA LEU A 114 -2.27 9.47 8.07
C LEU A 114 -3.78 9.33 8.31
N GLU A 115 -4.17 8.88 9.50
CA GLU A 115 -5.58 8.70 9.86
C GLU A 115 -6.31 10.06 9.93
N SER A 116 -5.65 11.12 10.42
CA SER A 116 -6.20 12.49 10.40
C SER A 116 -6.42 12.99 8.97
N ASN A 117 -5.48 12.74 8.05
CA ASN A 117 -5.66 13.10 6.65
C ASN A 117 -6.84 12.35 6.02
N ARG A 118 -6.93 11.04 6.23
CA ARG A 118 -8.04 10.23 5.72
C ARG A 118 -9.38 10.71 6.27
N ALA A 119 -9.47 10.94 7.58
CA ALA A 119 -10.68 11.44 8.23
C ALA A 119 -11.09 12.82 7.71
N ARG A 120 -10.14 13.75 7.53
CA ARG A 120 -10.41 15.08 7.00
C ARG A 120 -10.90 15.06 5.55
N VAL A 121 -10.27 14.24 4.71
CA VAL A 121 -10.51 14.25 3.25
C VAL A 121 -11.72 13.40 2.86
N VAL A 122 -11.89 12.25 3.51
CA VAL A 122 -12.93 11.27 3.17
C VAL A 122 -14.12 11.34 4.14
N GLY A 123 -13.86 11.67 5.41
CA GLY A 123 -14.82 11.52 6.49
C GLY A 123 -15.22 10.06 6.69
N GLY A 124 -16.39 9.83 7.31
CA GLY A 124 -16.95 8.49 7.54
C GLY A 124 -17.63 7.85 6.33
N LYS A 125 -17.31 8.29 5.11
CA LYS A 125 -17.86 7.67 3.89
C LYS A 125 -17.19 6.32 3.64
N LYS A 126 -17.95 5.32 3.17
CA LYS A 126 -17.36 4.06 2.68
C LYS A 126 -16.36 4.39 1.56
N ASN A 127 -15.14 3.89 1.72
CA ASN A 127 -14.04 4.11 0.79
C ASN A 127 -13.08 2.93 0.82
N PHE A 128 -12.29 2.77 -0.24
CA PHE A 128 -11.16 1.86 -0.24
C PHE A 128 -9.87 2.62 0.02
N TYR A 129 -8.96 2.01 0.77
CA TYR A 129 -7.65 2.58 1.08
C TYR A 129 -6.54 1.71 0.53
N LEU A 130 -5.63 2.31 -0.23
CA LEU A 130 -4.38 1.68 -0.60
C LEU A 130 -3.35 1.93 0.51
N ASP A 131 -3.23 0.95 1.41
CA ASP A 131 -2.41 1.02 2.62
C ASP A 131 -0.91 0.97 2.29
N MET A 132 -0.54 0.10 1.35
CA MET A 132 0.82 -0.07 0.88
C MET A 132 0.84 -0.39 -0.61
N LEU A 133 1.81 0.18 -1.32
CA LEU A 133 2.17 -0.19 -2.67
C LEU A 133 3.69 -0.16 -2.79
N ALA A 134 4.29 -1.31 -3.07
CA ALA A 134 5.72 -1.45 -3.18
C ALA A 134 6.08 -2.17 -4.49
N THR A 135 7.14 -1.74 -5.13
CA THR A 135 7.72 -2.43 -6.29
C THR A 135 9.21 -2.59 -6.05
N HIS A 136 9.69 -3.83 -6.17
CA HIS A 136 11.11 -4.14 -6.05
C HIS A 136 11.90 -3.25 -7.01
N THR A 137 13.00 -2.68 -6.54
CA THR A 137 13.81 -1.71 -7.27
C THR A 137 14.22 -2.20 -8.67
N ASP A 138 14.60 -3.47 -8.79
CA ASP A 138 14.98 -4.12 -10.05
C ASP A 138 13.80 -4.45 -10.99
N SER A 139 12.56 -4.40 -10.48
CA SER A 139 11.34 -4.72 -11.24
C SER A 139 10.51 -3.48 -11.58
N ARG A 140 11.06 -2.27 -11.35
CA ARG A 140 10.39 -1.00 -11.66
C ARG A 140 10.26 -0.80 -13.17
N ARG A 141 9.29 0.03 -13.56
CA ARG A 141 8.99 0.36 -14.97
C ARG A 141 8.54 -0.81 -15.85
N MET A 142 8.23 -1.96 -15.26
CA MET A 142 7.64 -3.12 -15.96
C MET A 142 6.11 -3.17 -15.91
N GLY A 143 5.46 -2.26 -15.17
CA GLY A 143 4.00 -2.18 -15.05
C GLY A 143 3.39 -2.91 -13.85
N ALA A 144 4.19 -3.52 -12.97
CA ALA A 144 3.71 -4.27 -11.80
C ALA A 144 2.80 -3.43 -10.87
N ALA A 145 3.23 -2.23 -10.48
CA ALA A 145 2.42 -1.30 -9.69
C ALA A 145 1.08 -0.95 -10.36
N ARG A 146 1.07 -0.83 -11.70
CA ARG A 146 -0.13 -0.52 -12.49
C ARG A 146 -1.16 -1.65 -12.37
N MET A 147 -0.72 -2.92 -12.41
CA MET A 147 -1.61 -4.08 -12.26
C MET A 147 -2.29 -4.13 -10.90
N LEU A 148 -1.55 -3.81 -9.83
CA LEU A 148 -2.06 -3.74 -8.45
C LEU A 148 -3.07 -2.60 -8.28
N LEU A 149 -2.77 -1.42 -8.84
CA LEU A 149 -3.68 -0.27 -8.84
C LEU A 149 -4.96 -0.53 -9.64
N ASP A 150 -4.84 -1.10 -10.85
CA ASP A 150 -5.96 -1.43 -11.72
C ASP A 150 -6.94 -2.40 -11.04
N TRP A 151 -6.46 -3.33 -10.20
CA TRP A 151 -7.31 -4.25 -9.46
C TRP A 151 -8.20 -3.49 -8.45
N GLY A 152 -7.58 -2.69 -7.57
CA GLY A 152 -8.32 -2.00 -6.51
C GLY A 152 -9.25 -0.92 -7.05
N CYS A 153 -8.79 -0.16 -8.05
CA CYS A 153 -9.61 0.88 -8.68
C CYS A 153 -10.83 0.29 -9.40
N ARG A 154 -10.69 -0.81 -10.15
CA ARG A 154 -11.84 -1.46 -10.81
C ARG A 154 -12.84 -1.99 -9.78
N ARG A 155 -12.36 -2.52 -8.66
CA ARG A 155 -13.24 -2.98 -7.58
C ARG A 155 -13.99 -1.80 -6.95
N ALA A 156 -13.31 -0.68 -6.73
CA ALA A 156 -13.92 0.55 -6.21
C ALA A 156 -14.98 1.10 -7.17
N ASP A 157 -14.70 1.11 -8.48
CA ASP A 157 -15.63 1.50 -9.54
C ASP A 157 -16.90 0.63 -9.51
N GLN A 158 -16.74 -0.71 -9.39
CA GLN A 158 -17.85 -1.66 -9.28
C GLN A 158 -18.71 -1.46 -8.03
N GLU A 159 -18.11 -1.07 -6.91
CA GLU A 159 -18.81 -0.83 -5.65
C GLU A 159 -19.29 0.63 -5.51
N GLY A 160 -19.01 1.50 -6.48
CA GLY A 160 -19.40 2.91 -6.46
C GLY A 160 -18.76 3.70 -5.31
N VAL A 161 -17.55 3.33 -4.88
CA VAL A 161 -16.85 3.96 -3.75
C VAL A 161 -15.57 4.65 -4.21
N LEU A 162 -15.18 5.72 -3.52
CA LEU A 162 -13.92 6.40 -3.78
C LEU A 162 -12.72 5.59 -3.27
N VAL A 163 -11.55 5.88 -3.84
CA VAL A 163 -10.26 5.36 -3.36
C VAL A 163 -9.45 6.49 -2.74
N TYR A 164 -8.90 6.22 -1.56
CA TYR A 164 -7.99 7.11 -0.83
C TYR A 164 -6.57 6.53 -0.80
N VAL A 165 -5.55 7.38 -0.85
CA VAL A 165 -4.14 7.02 -0.66
C VAL A 165 -3.35 8.19 -0.06
N ASP A 166 -2.41 7.89 0.82
CA ASP A 166 -1.36 8.83 1.24
C ASP A 166 -0.14 8.63 0.33
N ALA A 167 0.05 9.53 -0.64
CA ALA A 167 1.11 9.41 -1.63
C ALA A 167 2.40 10.07 -1.17
N SER A 168 3.52 9.36 -1.24
CA SER A 168 4.83 10.00 -1.24
C SER A 168 5.01 10.88 -2.48
N ALA A 169 5.96 11.83 -2.42
CA ALA A 169 6.35 12.63 -3.57
C ALA A 169 6.71 11.76 -4.80
N ASP A 170 7.43 10.65 -4.59
CA ASP A 170 7.82 9.73 -5.67
C ASP A 170 6.64 8.91 -6.22
N GLY A 171 5.65 8.60 -5.38
CA GLY A 171 4.48 7.81 -5.77
C GLY A 171 3.41 8.65 -6.49
N ARG A 172 3.31 9.95 -6.19
CA ARG A 172 2.29 10.86 -6.72
C ARG A 172 2.08 10.77 -8.24
N PRO A 173 3.12 10.80 -9.10
CA PRO A 173 2.93 10.77 -10.56
C PRO A 173 2.30 9.46 -11.07
N VAL A 174 2.43 8.36 -10.32
CA VAL A 174 1.80 7.09 -10.67
C VAL A 174 0.30 7.17 -10.38
N TYR A 175 -0.09 7.70 -9.23
CA TYR A 175 -1.49 7.83 -8.84
C TYR A 175 -2.24 8.86 -9.70
N GLU A 176 -1.64 10.00 -10.05
CA GLU A 176 -2.27 11.00 -10.91
C GLU A 176 -2.67 10.43 -12.28
N LYS A 177 -1.85 9.54 -12.86
CA LYS A 177 -2.18 8.83 -14.11
C LYS A 177 -3.40 7.90 -13.98
N PHE A 178 -3.74 7.50 -12.76
CA PHE A 178 -4.94 6.72 -12.45
C PHE A 178 -6.17 7.60 -12.17
N GLY A 179 -6.04 8.92 -12.22
CA GLY A 179 -7.11 9.88 -11.95
C GLY A 179 -7.26 10.22 -10.47
N PHE A 180 -6.23 9.97 -9.66
CA PHE A 180 -6.18 10.48 -8.30
C PHE A 180 -5.88 11.98 -8.32
N VAL A 181 -6.53 12.72 -7.42
CA VAL A 181 -6.42 14.18 -7.28
C VAL A 181 -5.96 14.51 -5.88
N ASP A 182 -4.99 15.41 -5.77
CA ASP A 182 -4.45 15.96 -4.52
C ASP A 182 -5.56 16.72 -3.74
N ARG A 183 -5.70 16.41 -2.45
CA ARG A 183 -6.66 17.02 -1.49
C ARG A 183 -5.95 17.69 -0.31
N SER A 184 -4.67 18.04 -0.49
CA SER A 184 -3.91 18.82 0.49
C SER A 184 -4.52 20.22 0.65
N ASP A 185 -4.54 20.73 1.88
CA ASP A 185 -5.10 22.06 2.21
C ASP A 185 -4.03 23.10 2.59
N GLY A 186 -2.75 22.81 2.32
CA GLY A 186 -1.62 23.71 2.58
C GLY A 186 -1.25 23.89 4.06
N GLN A 187 -2.10 23.46 5.00
CA GLN A 187 -1.90 23.59 6.45
C GLN A 187 -1.36 22.30 7.09
N HIS A 188 -1.56 21.14 6.45
CA HIS A 188 -1.22 19.82 6.98
C HIS A 188 -0.13 19.08 6.17
N ALA A 189 0.84 19.80 5.59
CA ALA A 189 1.92 19.22 4.79
C ALA A 189 3.00 18.46 5.60
N ALA A 190 2.77 18.23 6.90
CA ALA A 190 3.81 17.98 7.90
C ALA A 190 4.52 16.62 7.81
N ALA A 191 4.13 15.69 6.93
CA ALA A 191 4.73 14.36 6.86
C ALA A 191 5.23 13.93 5.47
N ASN A 192 5.40 14.85 4.51
CA ASN A 192 5.82 14.54 3.13
C ASN A 192 4.96 13.49 2.39
N VAL A 193 3.73 13.27 2.88
CA VAL A 193 2.72 12.47 2.22
C VAL A 193 1.53 13.34 1.88
N LEU A 194 0.99 13.15 0.68
CA LEU A 194 -0.10 13.92 0.14
C LEU A 194 -1.36 13.06 0.15
N PRO A 195 -2.49 13.53 0.72
CA PRO A 195 -3.74 12.82 0.62
C PRO A 195 -4.31 12.96 -0.79
N LEU A 196 -4.45 11.84 -1.49
CA LEU A 196 -5.01 11.78 -2.83
C LEU A 196 -6.32 10.99 -2.84
N VAL A 197 -7.28 11.44 -3.65
CA VAL A 197 -8.57 10.78 -3.83
C VAL A 197 -8.83 10.51 -5.30
N ARG A 198 -9.33 9.32 -5.61
CA ARG A 198 -9.92 8.98 -6.92
C ARG A 198 -11.40 8.66 -6.74
N GLU A 199 -12.25 9.43 -7.38
CA GLU A 199 -13.70 9.13 -7.46
C GLU A 199 -13.95 7.89 -8.33
N PRO A 200 -15.01 7.11 -8.05
CA PRO A 200 -15.37 5.97 -8.89
C PRO A 200 -15.76 6.43 -10.30
N ARG A 201 -15.37 5.66 -11.31
CA ARG A 201 -15.80 5.87 -12.69
C ARG A 201 -17.09 5.08 -12.92
N ILE A 202 -18.20 5.79 -13.07
CA ILE A 202 -19.54 5.26 -13.35
C ILE A 202 -19.72 5.14 -14.87
#